data_AF-A0A7W1HMN0-F1
#
_entry.id   AF-A0A7W1HMN0-F1
#
_cell.length_a   1.000
_cell.length_b   1.000
_cell.length_c   1.000
_cell.angle_alpha   90.00
_cell.angle_beta   90.00
_cell.angle_gamma   90.00
#
_symmetry.space_group_name_H-M   'P 1'
#
loop_
_entity.id
_entity.type
_entity.pdbx_description
1 polymer ?
#
loop_
_entity_poly.entity_id
_entity_poly.type
_entity_poly.pdbx_seq_one_letter_code
_entity_poly.pdbx_strand_id
1 'polypeptide(L)'
;MSEDAPFIDLGFARVDVDRRRRTGFPEVIFGQGKTPEEVMRIAQVILEREPVVLATRVTREQFEAVQTQFPATIFHERARCLTIERETLPKCRLAVAVVAAGTSDLPVAEEAAVT
;
A
#
# COMPACT_ATOMS: atom_id res chain seq x y z
N MET A 1 -23.51 -20.12 6.51
CA MET A 1 -22.98 -18.87 5.92
C MET A 1 -21.61 -19.22 5.38
N SER A 2 -21.39 -19.11 4.07
CA SER A 2 -20.13 -19.55 3.44
C SER A 2 -18.97 -18.81 4.10
N GLU A 3 -18.02 -19.54 4.69
CA GLU A 3 -16.75 -18.97 5.12
C GLU A 3 -15.98 -18.58 3.85
N ASP A 4 -16.13 -17.33 3.42
CA ASP A 4 -15.21 -16.78 2.42
C ASP A 4 -13.80 -16.88 3.01
N ALA A 5 -12.88 -17.48 2.25
CA ALA A 5 -11.50 -17.64 2.68
C ALA A 5 -10.91 -16.28 3.11
N PRO A 6 -10.12 -16.22 4.20
CA PRO A 6 -9.58 -14.95 4.71
C PRO A 6 -8.52 -14.33 3.78
N PHE A 7 -8.25 -14.97 2.65
CA PHE A 7 -7.31 -14.50 1.64
C PHE A 7 -7.79 -14.85 0.23
N ILE A 8 -7.26 -14.14 -0.75
CA ILE A 8 -7.35 -14.47 -2.19
C ILE A 8 -5.98 -14.94 -2.66
N ASP A 9 -5.91 -16.13 -3.23
CA ASP A 9 -4.67 -16.70 -3.78
C ASP A 9 -4.54 -16.35 -5.27
N LEU A 10 -3.49 -15.60 -5.61
CA LEU A 10 -3.16 -15.21 -6.98
C LEU A 10 -2.12 -16.12 -7.63
N GLY A 11 -1.69 -17.20 -6.96
CA GLY A 11 -0.66 -18.14 -7.39
C GLY A 11 0.77 -17.67 -7.08
N PHE A 12 1.01 -16.36 -7.02
CA PHE A 12 2.30 -15.74 -6.64
C PHE A 12 2.22 -14.97 -5.31
N ALA A 13 1.00 -14.69 -4.82
CA ALA A 13 0.75 -13.99 -3.57
C ALA A 13 -0.60 -14.43 -2.98
N ARG A 14 -0.69 -14.43 -1.64
CA ARG A 14 -1.95 -14.59 -0.91
C ARG A 14 -2.31 -13.27 -0.28
N VAL A 15 -3.33 -12.61 -0.81
CA VAL A 15 -3.77 -11.28 -0.36
C VAL A 15 -4.74 -11.46 0.79
N ASP A 16 -4.37 -11.02 1.99
CA ASP A 16 -5.23 -11.10 3.18
C ASP A 16 -6.34 -10.06 3.13
N VAL A 17 -7.50 -10.47 2.61
CA VAL A 17 -8.68 -9.60 2.46
C VAL A 17 -9.44 -9.40 3.77
N ASP A 18 -9.06 -10.11 4.83
CA ASP A 18 -9.69 -10.02 6.14
C ASP A 18 -8.89 -9.17 7.14
N ARG A 19 -7.67 -8.75 6.77
CA ARG A 19 -6.77 -8.02 7.66
C ARG A 19 -7.41 -6.81 8.33
N ARG A 20 -8.19 -6.00 7.59
CA ARG A 20 -8.86 -4.82 8.16
C ARG A 20 -9.77 -5.17 9.33
N ARG A 21 -10.52 -6.27 9.24
CA ARG A 21 -11.37 -6.75 10.33
C ARG A 21 -10.55 -7.08 11.58
N ARG A 22 -9.36 -7.65 11.41
CA ARG A 22 -8.51 -8.12 12.51
C ARG A 22 -7.59 -7.05 13.09
N THR A 23 -7.14 -6.09 12.28
CA THR A 23 -6.09 -5.12 12.66
C THR A 23 -6.51 -3.66 12.53
N GLY A 24 -7.67 -3.39 11.93
CA GLY A 24 -8.16 -2.03 11.67
C GLY A 24 -7.65 -1.39 10.39
N PHE A 25 -6.75 -2.04 9.64
CA PHE A 25 -6.20 -1.52 8.38
C PHE A 25 -6.08 -2.61 7.29
N PRO A 26 -6.35 -2.29 6.01
CA PRO A 26 -6.18 -3.23 4.89
C PRO A 26 -4.79 -3.86 4.78
N GLU A 27 -4.68 -4.87 3.91
CA GLU A 27 -3.38 -5.44 3.53
C GLU A 27 -2.46 -4.39 2.89
N VAL A 28 -1.18 -4.44 3.26
CA VAL A 28 -0.14 -3.55 2.72
C VAL A 28 0.76 -4.36 1.80
N ILE A 29 1.02 -3.84 0.60
CA ILE A 29 1.83 -4.54 -0.39
C ILE A 29 3.31 -4.28 -0.11
N PHE A 30 4.05 -5.33 0.23
CA PHE A 30 5.52 -5.27 0.24
C PHE A 30 6.05 -5.39 -1.19
N GLY A 31 6.44 -4.29 -1.83
CA GLY A 31 6.78 -4.23 -3.25
C GLY A 31 8.15 -4.81 -3.61
N GLN A 32 9.09 -4.88 -2.67
CA GLN A 32 10.44 -5.36 -2.94
C GLN A 32 10.43 -6.83 -3.41
N GLY A 33 11.07 -7.08 -4.56
CA GLY A 33 11.17 -8.41 -5.17
C GLY A 33 9.95 -8.85 -6.00
N LYS A 34 8.90 -8.02 -6.09
CA LYS A 34 7.74 -8.28 -6.95
C LYS A 34 7.93 -7.66 -8.35
N THR A 35 7.28 -8.22 -9.37
CA THR A 35 7.20 -7.57 -10.68
C THR A 35 6.17 -6.42 -10.68
N PRO A 36 6.23 -5.49 -11.64
CA PRO A 36 5.20 -4.45 -11.80
C PRO A 36 3.78 -5.03 -11.91
N GLU A 37 3.61 -6.12 -12.65
CA GLU A 37 2.32 -6.80 -12.84
C GLU A 37 1.81 -7.45 -11.55
N GLU A 38 2.71 -8.00 -10.72
CA GLU A 38 2.35 -8.57 -9.43
C GLU A 38 1.84 -7.50 -8.46
N VAL A 39 2.53 -6.36 -8.37
CA VAL A 39 2.10 -5.24 -7.52
C VAL A 39 0.75 -4.70 -7.98
N MET A 40 0.56 -4.51 -9.29
CA MET A 40 -0.70 -4.05 -9.87
C MET A 40 -1.85 -5.01 -9.59
N ARG A 41 -1.65 -6.32 -9.78
CA ARG A 41 -2.70 -7.33 -9.51
C ARG A 41 -3.07 -7.40 -8.03
N ILE A 42 -2.11 -7.30 -7.12
CA ILE A 42 -2.40 -7.27 -5.68
C ILE A 42 -3.19 -5.99 -5.34
N ALA A 43 -2.78 -4.83 -5.86
CA ALA A 43 -3.49 -3.57 -5.65
C ALA A 43 -4.93 -3.62 -6.15
N GLN A 44 -5.18 -4.27 -7.30
CA GLN A 44 -6.53 -4.48 -7.82
C GLN A 44 -7.40 -5.27 -6.84
N VAL A 45 -6.90 -6.40 -6.33
CA VAL A 45 -7.63 -7.25 -5.38
C VAL A 45 -7.98 -6.50 -4.10
N ILE A 46 -7.05 -5.70 -3.57
CA ILE A 46 -7.30 -4.89 -2.37
C ILE A 46 -8.38 -3.84 -2.67
N LEU A 47 -8.30 -3.14 -3.79
CA LEU A 47 -9.26 -2.10 -4.20
C LEU A 47 -10.67 -2.60 -4.53
N GLU A 48 -10.85 -3.90 -4.76
CA GLU A 48 -12.18 -4.50 -4.92
C GLU A 48 -12.96 -4.53 -3.59
N ARG A 49 -12.26 -4.46 -2.46
CA ARG A 49 -12.85 -4.62 -1.11
C ARG A 49 -12.58 -3.44 -0.18
N GLU A 50 -11.51 -2.70 -0.44
CA GLU A 50 -11.02 -1.64 0.44
C GLU A 50 -10.88 -0.32 -0.33
N PRO A 51 -11.14 0.83 0.31
CA PRO A 51 -11.06 2.12 -0.34
C PRO A 51 -9.62 2.62 -0.51
N VAL A 52 -8.64 1.92 0.07
CA VAL A 52 -7.25 2.36 0.11
C VAL A 52 -6.26 1.25 -0.21
N VAL A 53 -5.14 1.62 -0.84
CA VAL A 53 -3.96 0.77 -1.02
C VAL A 53 -2.73 1.53 -0.56
N LEU A 54 -1.85 0.84 0.16
CA LEU A 54 -0.48 1.25 0.43
C LEU A 54 0.45 0.15 -0.07
N ALA A 55 1.47 0.52 -0.83
CA ALA A 55 2.59 -0.37 -1.12
C ALA A 55 3.91 0.29 -0.75
N THR A 56 4.78 -0.44 -0.06
CA THR A 56 6.08 0.04 0.41
C THR A 56 7.23 -0.57 -0.37
N ARG A 57 8.39 0.10 -0.35
CA ARG A 57 9.62 -0.28 -1.07
C ARG A 57 9.44 -0.52 -2.56
N VAL A 58 8.51 0.19 -3.19
CA VAL A 58 8.21 0.06 -4.61
C VAL A 58 9.29 0.73 -5.49
N THR A 59 9.39 0.28 -6.73
CA THR A 59 10.17 0.94 -7.79
C THR A 59 9.28 1.89 -8.60
N ARG A 60 9.90 2.76 -9.42
CA ARG A 60 9.18 3.64 -10.34
C ARG A 60 8.37 2.85 -11.38
N GLU A 61 8.92 1.76 -11.91
CA GLU A 61 8.24 0.86 -12.85
C GLU A 61 6.99 0.21 -12.24
N GLN A 62 7.07 -0.24 -10.98
CA GLN A 62 5.92 -0.77 -10.26
C GLN A 62 4.84 0.30 -10.06
N PHE A 63 5.23 1.52 -9.71
CA PHE A 63 4.30 2.65 -9.63
C PHE A 63 3.62 2.93 -10.97
N GLU A 64 4.36 3.02 -12.06
CA GLU A 64 3.82 3.33 -13.40
C GLU A 64 2.82 2.27 -13.88
N ALA A 65 3.11 0.99 -13.60
CA ALA A 65 2.18 -0.10 -13.89
C ALA A 65 0.86 0.03 -13.11
N VAL A 66 0.94 0.39 -11.82
CA VAL A 66 -0.24 0.63 -10.98
C VAL A 66 -0.99 1.88 -11.45
N GLN A 67 -0.29 2.97 -11.74
CA GLN A 67 -0.88 4.25 -12.17
C GLN A 67 -1.63 4.12 -13.50
N THR A 68 -1.11 3.32 -14.42
CA THR A 68 -1.77 3.05 -15.71
C THR A 68 -3.17 2.49 -15.52
N GLN A 69 -3.36 1.60 -14.55
CA GLN A 69 -4.67 1.01 -14.23
C GLN A 69 -5.49 1.90 -13.26
N PHE A 70 -4.82 2.59 -12.35
CA PHE A 70 -5.42 3.43 -11.33
C PHE A 70 -4.83 4.85 -11.39
N PRO A 71 -5.36 5.75 -12.22
CA PRO A 71 -4.77 7.08 -12.45
C PRO A 71 -4.65 7.96 -11.20
N ALA A 72 -5.44 7.69 -10.16
CA ALA A 72 -5.38 8.38 -8.86
C ALA A 72 -4.21 7.93 -7.96
N THR A 73 -3.33 7.05 -8.43
CA THR A 73 -2.16 6.58 -7.68
C THR A 73 -1.17 7.72 -7.45
N ILE A 74 -0.73 7.89 -6.20
CA ILE A 74 0.29 8.86 -5.81
C ILE A 74 1.60 8.11 -5.55
N PHE A 75 2.69 8.59 -6.13
CA PHE A 75 4.04 8.10 -5.83
C PHE A 75 4.75 8.98 -4.82
N HIS A 76 5.17 8.37 -3.71
CA HIS A 76 5.99 8.99 -2.69
C HIS A 76 7.44 8.58 -2.95
N GLU A 77 8.10 9.29 -3.87
CA GLU A 77 9.40 8.88 -4.41
C GLU A 77 10.48 8.66 -3.34
N ARG A 78 10.58 9.57 -2.35
CA ARG A 78 11.53 9.43 -1.25
C ARG A 78 11.20 8.25 -0.34
N ALA A 79 9.93 8.10 0.02
CA ALA A 79 9.43 6.98 0.82
C ALA A 79 9.49 5.64 0.09
N ARG A 80 9.70 5.65 -1.23
CA ARG A 80 9.52 4.49 -2.12
C ARG A 80 8.18 3.81 -1.86
N CYS A 81 7.13 4.61 -1.74
CA CYS A 81 5.77 4.14 -1.49
C CYS A 81 4.84 4.58 -2.62
N LEU A 82 3.76 3.83 -2.81
CA LEU A 82 2.59 4.33 -3.55
C LEU A 82 1.34 4.20 -2.71
N THR A 83 0.42 5.13 -2.91
CA THR A 83 -0.88 5.14 -2.24
C THR A 83 -1.99 5.35 -3.25
N ILE A 84 -3.13 4.70 -2.99
CA ILE A 84 -4.40 4.97 -3.69
C ILE A 84 -5.43 5.19 -2.60
N GLU A 85 -6.14 6.32 -2.64
CA GLU A 85 -7.22 6.64 -1.71
C GLU A 85 -8.49 7.00 -2.49
N ARG A 86 -9.50 6.11 -2.45
CA ARG A 86 -10.84 6.36 -3.00
C ARG A 86 -11.75 7.07 -2.01
N GLU A 87 -11.45 6.93 -0.71
CA GLU A 87 -12.13 7.63 0.38
C GLU A 87 -11.08 8.25 1.30
N THR A 88 -11.40 9.43 1.84
CA THR A 88 -10.51 10.09 2.80
C THR A 88 -10.49 9.33 4.11
N LEU A 89 -9.30 8.88 4.53
CA LEU A 89 -9.14 8.24 5.83
C LEU A 89 -9.24 9.27 6.98
N PRO A 90 -9.84 8.90 8.11
CA PRO A 90 -9.88 9.75 9.29
C PRO A 90 -8.46 10.00 9.81
N LYS A 91 -8.06 11.26 9.89
CA LYS A 91 -6.76 11.66 10.41
C LYS A 91 -6.77 11.70 11.93
N CYS A 92 -5.65 11.33 12.56
CA CYS A 92 -5.46 11.53 13.99
C CYS A 92 -5.55 13.03 14.32
N ARG A 93 -6.24 13.37 15.43
CA ARG A 93 -6.37 14.77 15.87
C ARG A 93 -5.10 15.31 16.53
N LEU A 94 -4.20 14.42 16.95
CA LEU A 94 -2.93 14.78 17.56
C LEU A 94 -1.86 14.90 16.49
N ALA A 95 -0.99 15.89 16.63
CA ALA A 95 0.19 16.02 15.80
C ALA A 95 1.23 14.97 16.23
N VAL A 96 1.72 14.19 15.27
CA VAL A 96 2.87 13.29 15.44
C VAL A 96 4.02 13.84 14.59
N ALA A 97 5.19 13.98 15.19
CA ALA A 97 6.39 14.43 14.48
C ALA A 97 7.27 13.22 14.14
N VAL A 98 7.65 13.11 12.86
CA VAL A 98 8.70 12.20 12.40
C VAL A 98 10.00 13.00 12.27
N VAL A 99 11.05 12.59 12.98
CA VAL A 99 12.32 13.32 13.04
C VAL A 99 13.45 12.43 12.53
N ALA A 100 14.23 12.97 11.57
CA ALA A 100 15.43 12.34 11.01
C ALA A 100 16.68 13.15 11.36
N ALA A 101 17.79 12.48 11.66
CA ALA A 101 19.05 13.14 12.02
C ALA A 101 19.94 13.40 10.80
N GLY A 102 19.79 12.60 9.74
CA GLY A 102 20.56 12.73 8.50
C GLY A 102 19.73 12.51 7.23
N THR A 103 20.31 12.90 6.09
CA THR A 103 19.70 12.70 4.77
C THR A 103 19.55 11.21 4.40
N SER A 104 20.40 10.34 4.97
CA SER A 104 20.30 8.88 4.84
C SER A 104 19.04 8.31 5.48
N ASP A 105 18.49 8.98 6.49
CA ASP A 105 17.29 8.53 7.21
C ASP A 105 16.02 8.95 6.48
N LEU A 106 16.11 9.91 5.55
CA LEU A 106 14.96 10.48 4.85
C LEU A 106 14.08 9.42 4.18
N PRO A 107 14.58 8.41 3.45
CA PRO A 107 13.71 7.40 2.87
C PRO A 107 12.84 6.68 3.90
N VAL A 108 13.42 6.37 5.07
CA VAL A 108 12.73 5.67 6.16
C VAL A 108 11.77 6.61 6.90
N ALA A 109 12.19 7.85 7.15
CA ALA A 109 11.36 8.87 7.78
C ALA A 109 10.15 9.25 6.91
N GLU A 110 10.34 9.35 5.59
CA GLU A 110 9.27 9.63 4.64
C GLU A 110 8.32 8.42 4.50
N GLU A 111 8.83 7.19 4.54
CA GLU A 111 7.98 5.98 4.64
C GLU A 111 7.11 6.03 5.91
N ALA A 112 7.72 6.32 7.06
CA ALA A 112 7.00 6.45 8.33
C ALA A 112 5.97 7.60 8.36
N ALA A 113 6.15 8.65 7.54
CA ALA A 113 5.19 9.73 7.42
C ALA A 113 3.99 9.36 6.52
N VAL A 114 4.15 8.38 5.64
CA VAL A 114 3.10 7.85 4.75
C VAL A 114 2.27 6.76 5.44
N THR A 115 2.87 5.97 6.34
CA THR A 115 2.25 4.82 7.03
C THR A 115 1.60 5.17 8.37
#